data_AF-J9BWR5-F1
#
_entry.id   AF-J9BWR5-F1
#
_cell.length_a   1.000
_cell.length_b   1.000
_cell.length_c   1.000
_cell.angle_alpha   90.00
_cell.angle_beta   90.00
_cell.angle_gamma   90.00
#
_symmetry.space_group_name_H-M   'P 1'
#
loop_
_entity.id
_entity.type
_entity.pdbx_description
1 polymer ?
#
loop_
_entity_poly.entity_id
_entity_poly.type
_entity_poly.pdbx_seq_one_letter_code
_entity_poly.pdbx_strand_id
1 'polypeptide(L)'
;QDGGDTAAALLYGKNYLLIMLAGLPAFMIVQVYASTLRECGSTITPMKAGITAVLVNLTFNYLLIYGKFGFPQMGVAGAALATVISRYVELIIVVGWTHAHKEENPYIVGLYRTMKIPANLAKRILIKGTPLLLNETMWAAGMALLLQCYSVRGMNVVAGMNISNT
;
A
#
# COMPACT_ATOMS: atom_id res chain seq x y z
N GLN A 1 23.58 -26.36 12.17
CA GLN A 1 23.54 -25.03 12.81
C GLN A 1 23.66 -24.06 11.64
N ASP A 2 22.64 -23.38 11.13
CA ASP A 2 21.41 -22.90 11.76
C ASP A 2 20.26 -22.97 10.74
N GLY A 3 19.48 -24.05 10.79
CA GLY A 3 18.12 -24.00 10.27
C GLY A 3 17.33 -23.15 11.24
N GLY A 4 17.41 -21.83 11.10
CA GLY A 4 16.66 -20.88 11.91
C GLY A 4 15.22 -21.38 12.02
N ASP A 5 14.77 -21.57 13.26
CA ASP A 5 13.55 -22.29 13.62
C ASP A 5 12.41 -21.92 12.67
N THR A 6 12.17 -22.77 11.68
CA THR A 6 11.22 -22.51 10.59
C THR A 6 9.81 -22.35 11.15
N ALA A 7 9.54 -22.98 12.30
CA ALA A 7 8.31 -22.80 13.06
C ALA A 7 8.23 -21.40 13.69
N ALA A 8 9.32 -20.89 14.26
CA ALA A 8 9.37 -19.51 14.77
C ALA A 8 9.22 -18.48 13.64
N ALA A 9 9.92 -18.66 12.51
CA ALA A 9 9.78 -17.79 11.34
C ALA A 9 8.34 -17.77 10.79
N LEU A 10 7.70 -18.93 10.71
CA LEU A 10 6.30 -19.06 10.32
C LEU A 10 5.36 -18.34 11.31
N LEU A 11 5.63 -18.44 12.62
CA LEU A 11 4.83 -17.78 13.65
C LEU A 11 4.95 -16.25 13.57
N TYR A 12 6.17 -15.72 13.42
CA TYR A 12 6.39 -14.28 13.21
C TYR A 12 5.74 -13.79 11.91
N GLY A 13 5.85 -14.55 10.82
CA GLY A 13 5.20 -14.25 9.55
C GLY A 13 3.68 -14.23 9.65
N LYS A 14 3.08 -15.19 10.37
CA LYS A 14 1.63 -15.24 10.62
C LYS A 14 1.16 -14.00 11.39
N ASN A 15 1.86 -13.64 12.47
CA ASN A 15 1.50 -12.45 13.25
C ASN A 15 1.65 -11.15 12.44
N TYR A 16 2.72 -11.03 11.65
CA TYR A 16 2.92 -9.92 10.73
C TYR A 16 1.76 -9.78 9.74
N LEU A 17 1.39 -10.88 9.07
CA LEU A 17 0.31 -10.89 8.07
C LEU A 17 -1.05 -10.56 8.69
N LEU A 18 -1.35 -11.06 9.89
CA LEU A 18 -2.59 -10.74 10.60
C LEU A 18 -2.70 -9.25 10.92
N ILE A 19 -1.61 -8.61 11.34
CA ILE A 19 -1.60 -7.16 11.59
C ILE A 19 -1.77 -6.41 10.26
N MET A 20 -1.05 -6.80 9.21
CA MET A 20 -1.15 -6.17 7.89
C MET A 20 -2.56 -6.26 7.29
N LEU A 21 -3.28 -7.34 7.55
CA LEU A 21 -4.68 -7.53 7.14
C LEU A 21 -5.59 -6.39 7.65
N ALA A 22 -5.35 -5.91 8.87
CA ALA A 22 -6.09 -4.77 9.42
C ALA A 22 -5.81 -3.45 8.67
N GLY A 23 -4.67 -3.32 7.99
CA GLY A 23 -4.32 -2.16 7.18
C GLY A 23 -4.91 -2.15 5.77
N LEU A 24 -5.38 -3.31 5.26
CA LEU A 24 -5.93 -3.42 3.90
C LEU A 24 -7.14 -2.52 3.64
N PRO A 25 -8.15 -2.39 4.53
CA PRO A 25 -9.28 -1.50 4.30
C PRO A 25 -8.84 -0.04 4.17
N ALA A 26 -7.92 0.40 5.03
CA ALA A 26 -7.40 1.76 4.98
C ALA A 26 -6.62 2.01 3.68
N PHE A 27 -5.80 1.04 3.26
CA PHE A 27 -5.06 1.10 2.00
C PHE A 27 -5.99 1.20 0.78
N MET A 28 -7.05 0.40 0.72
CA MET A 28 -8.01 0.46 -0.40
C MET A 28 -8.70 1.82 -0.47
N ILE A 29 -9.13 2.37 0.66
CA ILE A 29 -9.78 3.68 0.72
C ILE A 29 -8.81 4.77 0.26
N VAL A 30 -7.58 4.79 0.80
CA VAL A 30 -6.54 5.73 0.38
C VAL A 30 -6.30 5.64 -1.12
N GLN A 31 -6.19 4.44 -1.67
CA GLN A 31 -5.98 4.26 -3.11
C GLN A 31 -7.12 4.83 -3.94
N VAL A 32 -8.38 4.61 -3.55
CA VAL A 32 -9.54 5.18 -4.25
C VAL A 32 -9.48 6.70 -4.22
N TYR A 33 -9.37 7.30 -3.04
CA TYR A 33 -9.36 8.76 -2.90
C TYR A 33 -8.14 9.42 -3.56
N ALA A 34 -6.95 8.85 -3.38
CA ALA A 34 -5.73 9.40 -3.96
C ALA A 34 -5.69 9.25 -5.48
N SER A 35 -6.27 8.19 -6.04
CA SER A 35 -6.37 8.02 -7.49
C SER A 35 -7.39 9.00 -8.08
N THR A 36 -8.56 9.16 -7.46
CA THR A 36 -9.55 10.17 -7.87
C THR A 36 -8.99 11.59 -7.81
N LEU A 37 -8.28 11.97 -6.73
CA LEU A 37 -7.67 13.30 -6.64
C LEU A 37 -6.61 13.54 -7.72
N ARG A 38 -5.82 12.51 -8.04
CA ARG A 38 -4.84 12.57 -9.13
C ARG A 38 -5.51 12.73 -10.49
N GLU A 39 -6.61 12.02 -10.74
CA GLU A 39 -7.39 12.13 -11.97
C GLU A 39 -8.07 13.49 -12.13
N CYS A 40 -8.50 14.12 -11.03
CA CYS A 40 -9.05 15.47 -11.01
C CYS A 40 -8.00 16.59 -11.09
N GLY A 41 -6.70 16.26 -11.16
CA GLY A 41 -5.61 17.23 -11.27
C GLY A 41 -5.10 17.80 -9.94
N SER A 42 -5.67 17.41 -8.79
CA SER A 42 -5.19 17.80 -7.46
C SER A 42 -4.18 16.77 -6.92
N THR A 43 -3.00 16.73 -7.53
CA THR A 43 -1.95 15.74 -7.22
C THR A 43 -1.12 16.10 -5.97
N ILE A 44 -1.08 17.38 -5.59
CA ILE A 44 -0.26 17.87 -4.47
C ILE A 44 -0.78 17.37 -3.12
N THR A 45 -2.10 17.28 -2.95
CA THR A 45 -2.74 16.83 -1.72
C THR A 45 -2.40 15.37 -1.36
N PRO A 46 -2.60 14.37 -2.24
CA PRO A 46 -2.21 12.99 -1.93
C PRO A 46 -0.70 12.85 -1.77
N MET A 47 0.09 13.68 -2.45
CA MET A 47 1.55 13.69 -2.28
C MET A 47 1.98 14.15 -0.88
N LYS A 48 1.41 15.24 -0.37
CA LYS A 48 1.67 15.72 1.01
C LYS A 48 1.22 14.70 2.06
N ALA A 49 0.07 14.07 1.84
CA ALA A 49 -0.43 13.01 2.72
C ALA A 49 0.51 11.80 2.73
N GLY A 50 0.98 11.36 1.55
CA GLY A 50 1.95 10.27 1.41
C GLY A 50 3.27 10.56 2.11
N ILE A 51 3.83 11.77 1.94
CA ILE A 51 5.06 12.19 2.64
C ILE A 51 4.86 12.13 4.16
N THR A 52 3.74 12.65 4.66
CA THR A 52 3.43 12.62 6.08
C THR A 52 3.30 11.19 6.60
N ALA A 53 2.63 10.32 5.83
CA ALA A 53 2.48 8.90 6.16
C ALA A 53 3.82 8.18 6.26
N VAL A 54 4.76 8.46 5.33
CA VAL A 54 6.12 7.91 5.33
C VAL A 54 6.91 8.39 6.55
N LEU A 55 6.84 9.68 6.91
CA LEU A 55 7.51 10.21 8.11
C LEU A 55 6.96 9.59 9.40
N VAL A 56 5.65 9.46 9.50
CA VAL A 56 5.00 8.75 10.62
C VAL A 56 5.43 7.29 10.63
N ASN A 57 5.54 6.65 9.46
CA ASN A 57 5.97 5.26 9.35
C ASN A 57 7.38 5.06 9.86
N LEU A 58 8.30 5.93 9.46
CA LEU A 58 9.69 5.90 9.90
C LEU A 58 9.78 6.09 11.42
N THR A 59 9.04 7.05 11.96
CA THR A 59 9.02 7.34 13.40
C THR A 59 8.50 6.15 14.20
N PHE A 60 7.36 5.58 13.81
CA PHE A 60 6.77 4.43 14.50
C PHE A 60 7.59 3.15 14.31
N ASN A 61 8.20 2.94 13.14
CA ASN A 61 9.13 1.82 12.95
C ASN A 61 10.29 1.93 13.93
N TYR A 62 10.92 3.11 14.05
CA TYR A 62 12.01 3.30 14.99
C TYR A 62 11.59 3.02 16.45
N LEU A 63 10.40 3.49 16.86
CA LEU A 63 9.89 3.29 18.22
C LEU A 63 9.53 1.83 18.51
N LEU A 64 8.78 1.18 17.61
CA LEU A 64 8.20 -0.15 17.83
C LEU A 64 9.17 -1.30 17.54
N ILE A 65 10.10 -1.12 16.59
CA ILE A 65 11.13 -2.14 16.30
C ILE A 65 12.16 -2.17 17.42
N TYR A 66 12.67 -1.00 17.83
CA TYR A 66 13.77 -0.91 18.81
C TYR A 66 13.29 -0.75 20.26
N GLY A 67 11.98 -0.65 20.51
CA GLY A 67 11.41 -0.56 21.87
C GLY A 67 11.87 0.68 22.63
N LYS A 68 12.05 1.81 21.93
CA LYS A 68 12.46 3.08 22.55
C LYS A 68 11.25 3.80 23.15
N PHE A 69 11.47 4.62 24.18
CA PHE A 69 10.43 5.44 24.83
C PHE A 69 9.38 4.66 25.65
N GLY A 70 9.74 3.50 26.20
CA GLY A 70 8.85 2.69 27.05
C GLY A 70 7.93 1.72 26.29
N PHE A 71 8.09 1.64 24.97
CA PHE A 71 7.34 0.69 24.14
C PHE A 71 7.96 -0.72 24.17
N PRO A 72 7.15 -1.78 24.13
CA PRO A 72 7.64 -3.15 24.03
C PRO A 72 8.37 -3.37 22.69
N GLN A 73 9.51 -4.04 22.72
CA GLN A 73 10.28 -4.37 21.53
C GLN A 73 9.57 -5.48 20.75
N MET A 74 8.79 -5.10 19.72
CA MET A 74 7.96 -6.03 18.94
C MET A 74 8.64 -6.53 17.66
N GLY A 75 9.82 -5.97 17.30
CA GLY A 75 10.58 -6.37 16.12
C GLY A 75 9.73 -6.33 14.84
N VAL A 76 9.60 -7.48 14.18
CA VAL A 76 8.86 -7.64 12.92
C VAL A 76 7.37 -7.28 13.06
N ALA A 77 6.73 -7.61 14.18
CA ALA A 77 5.33 -7.25 14.42
C ALA A 77 5.15 -5.72 14.59
N GLY A 78 6.16 -5.05 15.15
CA GLY A 78 6.20 -3.59 15.28
C GLY A 78 6.24 -2.89 13.93
N ALA A 79 6.95 -3.45 12.95
CA ALA A 79 7.02 -2.93 11.58
C ALA A 79 5.65 -3.01 10.85
N ALA A 80 4.92 -4.11 11.02
CA ALA A 80 3.56 -4.24 10.50
C ALA A 80 2.64 -3.18 11.13
N LEU A 81 2.69 -3.03 12.46
CA LEU A 81 1.84 -2.09 13.17
C LEU A 81 2.13 -0.63 12.78
N ALA A 82 3.40 -0.26 12.65
CA ALA A 82 3.81 1.05 12.14
C ALA A 82 3.24 1.32 10.75
N THR A 83 3.24 0.32 9.87
CA THR A 83 2.67 0.40 8.52
C THR A 83 1.17 0.62 8.55
N VAL A 84 0.45 -0.13 9.38
CA VAL A 84 -1.00 0.03 9.54
C VAL A 84 -1.33 1.43 10.05
N ILE A 85 -0.66 1.89 11.11
CA ILE A 85 -0.88 3.23 11.70
C ILE A 85 -0.64 4.32 10.66
N SER A 86 0.46 4.25 9.91
CA SER A 86 0.76 5.22 8.85
C SER A 86 -0.33 5.27 7.78
N ARG A 87 -0.90 4.12 7.40
CA ARG A 87 -1.99 4.07 6.41
C ARG A 87 -3.28 4.68 6.95
N TYR A 88 -3.57 4.49 8.24
CA TYR A 88 -4.68 5.18 8.88
C TYR A 88 -4.47 6.69 8.98
N VAL A 89 -3.25 7.14 9.30
CA VAL A 89 -2.91 8.58 9.30
C VAL A 89 -3.05 9.17 7.90
N GLU A 90 -2.54 8.48 6.88
CA GLU A 90 -2.71 8.87 5.48
C GLU A 90 -4.18 8.97 5.09
N LEU A 91 -4.99 7.97 5.48
CA LEU A 91 -6.43 7.96 5.25
C LEU A 91 -7.10 9.17 5.89
N ILE A 92 -6.78 9.48 7.15
CA ILE A 92 -7.37 10.61 7.86
C ILE A 92 -7.00 11.92 7.18
N ILE A 93 -5.76 12.09 6.74
CA ILE A 93 -5.30 13.30 6.04
C ILE A 93 -6.00 13.41 4.68
N VAL A 94 -6.01 12.35 3.88
CA VAL A 94 -6.63 12.36 2.55
C VAL A 94 -8.12 12.58 2.67
N VAL A 95 -8.85 11.78 3.45
CA VAL A 95 -10.31 11.89 3.60
C VAL A 95 -10.68 13.22 4.27
N GLY A 96 -9.98 13.62 5.32
CA GLY A 96 -10.22 14.86 6.05
C GLY A 96 -10.04 16.10 5.17
N TRP A 97 -8.92 16.18 4.42
CA TRP A 97 -8.68 17.29 3.50
C TRP A 97 -9.74 17.36 2.39
N THR A 98 -10.08 16.19 1.86
CA THR A 98 -10.99 16.01 0.73
C THR A 98 -12.45 16.30 1.13
N HIS A 99 -12.83 16.13 2.39
CA HIS A 99 -14.13 16.54 2.94
C HIS A 99 -14.16 17.98 3.48
N ALA A 100 -13.01 18.57 3.82
CA ALA A 100 -12.91 19.96 4.26
C ALA A 100 -12.95 20.96 3.09
N HIS A 101 -12.29 20.64 1.97
CA HIS A 101 -12.27 21.48 0.76
C HIS A 101 -13.37 21.08 -0.23
N LYS A 102 -14.63 21.21 0.19
CA LYS A 102 -15.81 20.87 -0.64
C LYS A 102 -15.96 21.76 -1.88
N GLU A 103 -15.41 22.97 -1.85
CA GLU A 103 -15.46 23.92 -2.97
C GLU A 103 -14.54 23.50 -4.14
N GLU A 104 -13.41 22.84 -3.86
CA GLU A 104 -12.48 22.34 -4.88
C GLU A 104 -12.82 20.89 -5.33
N ASN A 105 -13.58 20.13 -4.53
CA ASN A 105 -13.96 18.74 -4.81
C ASN A 105 -15.49 18.52 -4.83
N PRO A 106 -16.22 19.10 -5.81
CA PRO A 106 -17.69 18.98 -5.90
C PRO A 106 -18.18 17.53 -6.06
N TYR A 107 -17.31 16.59 -6.46
CA TYR A 107 -17.62 15.16 -6.62
C TYR A 107 -18.00 14.45 -5.30
N ILE A 108 -17.70 15.05 -4.15
CA ILE A 108 -17.92 14.44 -2.83
C ILE A 108 -19.23 14.89 -2.18
N VAL A 109 -19.76 16.02 -2.64
CA VAL A 109 -21.04 16.56 -2.17
C VAL A 109 -22.16 15.66 -2.69
N GLY A 110 -22.54 14.66 -1.89
CA GLY A 110 -23.60 13.70 -2.22
C GLY A 110 -23.12 12.28 -2.55
N LEU A 111 -21.82 11.97 -2.45
CA LEU A 111 -21.25 10.66 -2.78
C LEU A 111 -21.90 9.51 -1.97
N TYR A 112 -22.20 9.76 -0.69
CA TYR A 112 -22.85 8.79 0.18
C TYR A 112 -24.39 8.77 0.09
N ARG A 113 -24.99 9.66 -0.73
CA ARG A 113 -26.46 9.84 -0.78
C ARG A 113 -27.15 8.84 -1.71
N THR A 114 -26.42 8.27 -2.67
CA THR A 114 -26.99 7.35 -3.67
C THR A 114 -26.00 6.24 -4.00
N MET A 115 -25.94 5.20 -3.16
CA MET A 115 -25.09 4.02 -3.38
C MET A 115 -25.62 3.07 -4.48
N LYS A 116 -26.34 3.62 -5.48
CA LYS A 116 -26.80 2.87 -6.65
C LYS A 116 -25.80 3.04 -7.77
N ILE A 117 -24.96 2.04 -7.98
CA ILE A 117 -24.01 2.00 -9.11
C ILE A 117 -24.83 1.70 -10.38
N PRO A 118 -24.93 2.62 -11.36
CA PRO A 118 -25.64 2.33 -12.59
C PRO A 118 -24.86 1.27 -13.38
N ALA A 119 -25.52 0.18 -13.75
CA ALA A 119 -24.89 -0.95 -14.46
C ALA A 119 -24.15 -0.53 -15.74
N ASN A 120 -24.62 0.54 -16.39
CA ASN A 120 -24.00 1.10 -17.59
C ASN A 120 -22.62 1.73 -17.31
N LEU A 121 -22.44 2.36 -16.15
CA LEU A 121 -21.16 2.92 -15.72
C LEU A 121 -20.19 1.80 -15.29
N ALA A 122 -20.68 0.81 -14.53
CA ALA A 122 -19.89 -0.36 -14.17
C ALA A 122 -19.38 -1.12 -15.41
N LYS A 123 -20.24 -1.29 -16.43
CA LYS A 123 -19.84 -1.90 -17.72
C LYS A 123 -18.78 -1.07 -18.44
N ARG A 124 -18.88 0.25 -18.45
CA ARG A 124 -17.84 1.14 -19.04
C ARG A 124 -16.52 1.04 -18.30
N ILE A 125 -16.54 1.03 -16.97
CA ILE A 125 -15.33 0.86 -16.14
C ILE A 125 -14.71 -0.51 -16.39
N LEU A 126 -15.51 -1.58 -16.45
CA LEU A 126 -15.02 -2.93 -16.75
C LEU A 126 -14.37 -3.02 -18.13
N ILE A 127 -15.01 -2.49 -19.19
CA ILE A 127 -14.46 -2.55 -20.55
C ILE A 127 -13.18 -1.71 -20.68
N LYS A 128 -13.06 -0.58 -19.98
CA LYS A 128 -11.83 0.21 -19.97
C LYS A 128 -10.76 -0.35 -19.04
N GLY A 129 -11.17 -1.01 -17.96
CA GLY A 129 -10.28 -1.61 -16.96
C GLY A 129 -9.70 -2.95 -17.40
N THR A 130 -10.43 -3.75 -18.18
CA THR A 130 -9.96 -5.05 -18.69
C THR A 130 -8.65 -4.98 -19.49
N PRO A 131 -8.43 -4.04 -20.43
CA PRO A 131 -7.15 -3.94 -21.13
C PRO A 131 -6.01 -3.51 -20.20
N LEU A 132 -6.28 -2.65 -19.21
CA LEU A 132 -5.29 -2.24 -18.21
C LEU A 132 -4.88 -3.43 -17.32
N LEU A 133 -5.86 -4.21 -16.85
CA LEU A 133 -5.62 -5.41 -16.07
C LEU A 133 -4.81 -6.45 -16.86
N LEU A 134 -5.14 -6.66 -18.13
CA LEU A 134 -4.37 -7.52 -19.04
C LEU A 134 -2.92 -7.04 -19.22
N ASN A 135 -2.72 -5.73 -19.36
CA ASN A 135 -1.39 -5.17 -19.46
C ASN A 135 -0.57 -5.41 -18.18
N GLU A 136 -1.15 -5.16 -17.01
CA GLU A 136 -0.48 -5.39 -15.72
C GLU A 136 -0.19 -6.87 -15.47
N THR A 137 -1.11 -7.78 -15.84
CA THR A 137 -0.85 -9.22 -15.70
C THR A 137 0.23 -9.70 -16.65
N MET A 138 0.25 -9.22 -17.90
CA MET A 138 1.32 -9.54 -18.86
C MET A 138 2.66 -9.00 -18.37
N TRP A 139 2.70 -7.79 -17.83
CA TRP A 139 3.91 -7.19 -17.28
C TRP A 139 4.43 -7.97 -16.08
N ALA A 140 3.55 -8.31 -15.13
CA ALA A 140 3.90 -9.11 -13.95
C ALA A 140 4.41 -10.50 -14.33
N ALA A 141 3.79 -11.16 -15.32
CA ALA A 141 4.25 -12.45 -15.85
C ALA A 141 5.62 -12.32 -16.54
N GLY A 142 5.83 -11.26 -17.33
CA GLY A 142 7.11 -10.97 -17.98
C GLY A 142 8.23 -10.76 -16.96
N MET A 143 7.97 -9.99 -15.91
CA MET A 143 8.91 -9.77 -14.81
C MET A 143 9.22 -11.07 -14.06
N ALA A 144 8.21 -11.90 -13.78
CA ALA A 144 8.42 -13.20 -13.14
C ALA A 144 9.29 -14.14 -13.99
N LEU A 145 9.08 -14.17 -15.31
CA LEU A 145 9.89 -14.96 -16.24
C LEU A 145 11.33 -14.44 -16.33
N LEU A 146 11.53 -13.11 -16.37
CA LEU A 146 12.87 -12.52 -16.33
C LEU A 146 13.60 -12.91 -15.03
N LEU A 147 12.94 -12.78 -13.88
CA LEU A 147 13.49 -13.19 -12.59
C LEU A 147 13.86 -14.68 -12.59
N GLN A 148 13.01 -15.54 -13.14
CA GLN A 148 13.30 -16.97 -13.24
C GLN A 148 14.52 -17.24 -14.13
N CYS A 149 14.62 -16.58 -15.28
CA CYS A 149 15.76 -16.71 -16.19
C CYS A 149 17.08 -16.23 -15.54
N TYR A 150 17.05 -15.14 -14.78
CA TYR A 150 18.22 -14.62 -14.08
C TYR A 150 18.59 -15.46 -12.85
N SER A 151 17.59 -16.05 -12.17
CA SER A 151 17.81 -16.93 -11.01
C SER A 151 18.64 -18.18 -11.35
N VAL A 152 18.58 -18.67 -12.60
CA VAL A 152 19.35 -19.83 -13.05
C VAL A 152 20.82 -19.46 -13.35
N ARG A 153 21.13 -18.17 -13.56
CA ARG A 153 22.49 -17.70 -13.93
C ARG A 153 23.41 -17.39 -12.74
N GLY A 154 23.02 -17.80 -11.54
CA GLY A 154 23.83 -17.70 -10.32
C GLY A 154 23.57 -16.43 -9.50
N MET A 155 23.92 -16.49 -8.21
CA MET A 155 23.56 -15.46 -7.21
C MET A 155 24.07 -14.05 -7.54
N ASN A 156 25.18 -13.93 -8.27
CA ASN A 156 25.75 -12.63 -8.66
C ASN A 156 24.84 -11.86 -9.62
N VAL A 157 24.12 -12.56 -10.51
CA VAL A 157 23.21 -11.93 -11.48
C VAL A 157 21.92 -11.47 -10.80
N VAL A 158 21.42 -12.26 -9.86
CA VAL A 158 20.25 -11.90 -9.04
C VAL A 158 20.58 -10.71 -8.12
N ALA A 159 21.78 -10.66 -7.55
CA ALA A 159 22.25 -9.51 -6.78
C ALA A 159 22.33 -8.24 -7.66
N GLY A 160 22.88 -8.34 -8.87
CA GLY A 160 22.91 -7.23 -9.83
C GLY A 160 21.52 -6.74 -10.24
N MET A 161 20.56 -7.65 -10.41
CA MET A 161 19.18 -7.29 -10.74
C MET A 161 18.47 -6.55 -9.59
N ASN A 162 18.70 -6.96 -8.35
CA ASN A 162 18.15 -6.23 -7.18
C ASN A 162 18.72 -4.82 -7.09
N ILE A 163 20.02 -4.62 -7.34
CA ILE A 163 20.64 -3.28 -7.36
C ILE A 163 20.03 -2.41 -8.45
N SER A 164 19.77 -2.94 -9.64
CA SER A 164 19.15 -2.18 -10.73
C SER A 164 17.66 -1.84 -10.49
N ASN A 165 16.97 -2.63 -9.66
CA ASN A 165 15.55 -2.45 -9.37
C ASN A 165 15.27 -1.64 -8.08
N THR A 166 16.30 -1.32 -7.29
CA THR A 166 16.19 -0.50 -6.06
C THR A 166 16.44 0.96 -6.38
#